data_AF-A0AB36VYP0-F1
#
_entry.id   AF-A0AB36VYP0-F1
#
_cell.length_a   1.000
_cell.length_b   1.000
_cell.length_c   1.000
_cell.angle_alpha   90.00
_cell.angle_beta   90.00
_cell.angle_gamma   90.00
#
_symmetry.space_group_name_H-M   'P 1'
#
loop_
_entity.id
_entity.type
_entity.pdbx_description
1 polymer ?
#
loop_
_entity_poly.entity_id
_entity_poly.type
_entity_poly.pdbx_seq_one_letter_code
_entity_poly.pdbx_strand_id
1 'polypeptide(L)'
;MENPIKKEPSSDEVERKKSSNLTEEQKKAHHIASEQKRRENIRAEFDRIVSLTPTLTEQENRSELSILTKSADYIDQLKDENKQLVELCRMKGIPVPDELIYKGPGIAHK
;
A
#
# COMPACT_ATOMS: atom_id res chain seq x y z
N MET A 1 -29.66 -48.76 33.71
CA MET A 1 -30.15 -47.46 33.22
C MET A 1 -29.43 -46.39 34.01
N GLU A 2 -28.20 -46.05 33.63
CA GLU A 2 -27.44 -44.98 34.28
C GLU A 2 -27.42 -43.77 33.36
N ASN A 3 -27.85 -42.65 33.93
CA ASN A 3 -28.08 -41.39 33.26
C ASN A 3 -26.72 -40.66 33.10
N PRO A 4 -26.36 -40.08 31.94
CA PRO A 4 -25.11 -39.36 31.81
C PRO A 4 -25.22 -38.01 32.52
N ILE A 5 -24.36 -37.79 33.50
CA ILE A 5 -24.17 -36.51 34.19
C ILE A 5 -23.77 -35.47 33.13
N LYS A 6 -24.71 -34.56 32.81
CA LYS A 6 -24.41 -33.37 32.01
C LYS A 6 -23.46 -32.49 32.83
N LYS A 7 -22.18 -32.43 32.43
CA LYS A 7 -21.23 -31.43 32.95
C LYS A 7 -21.78 -30.05 32.60
N GLU A 8 -22.16 -29.30 33.62
CA GLU A 8 -22.48 -27.88 33.44
C GLU A 8 -21.22 -27.13 32.98
N PRO A 9 -21.36 -26.19 32.04
CA PRO A 9 -20.23 -25.40 31.58
C PRO A 9 -19.67 -24.58 32.74
N SER A 10 -18.35 -24.62 32.93
CA SER A 10 -17.65 -23.83 33.94
C SER A 10 -17.91 -22.34 33.72
N SER A 11 -18.02 -21.58 34.82
CA SER A 11 -18.26 -20.13 34.83
C SER A 11 -17.35 -19.34 33.88
N ASP A 12 -16.10 -19.79 33.67
CA ASP A 12 -15.15 -19.19 32.72
C ASP A 12 -15.58 -19.27 31.25
N GLU A 13 -16.35 -20.28 30.87
CA GLU A 13 -16.81 -20.50 29.49
C GLU A 13 -18.09 -19.70 29.18
N VAL A 14 -18.87 -19.43 30.22
CA VAL A 14 -20.07 -18.57 30.17
C VAL A 14 -19.68 -17.09 30.13
N GLU A 15 -18.60 -16.69 30.81
CA GLU A 15 -18.08 -15.32 30.78
C GLU A 15 -17.46 -14.97 29.42
N ARG A 16 -16.67 -15.89 28.82
CA ARG A 16 -16.09 -15.72 27.48
C ARG A 16 -17.15 -15.57 26.37
N LYS A 17 -18.34 -16.15 26.55
CA LYS A 17 -19.45 -16.06 25.59
C LYS A 17 -20.30 -14.78 25.74
N LYS A 18 -20.25 -14.10 26.88
CA LYS A 18 -20.90 -12.78 27.08
C LYS A 18 -20.01 -11.59 26.74
N SER A 19 -18.69 -11.78 26.61
CA SER A 19 -17.72 -10.75 26.23
C SER A 19 -17.45 -10.69 24.72
N SER A 20 -18.45 -10.97 23.88
CA SER A 20 -18.31 -10.86 22.41
C SER A 20 -18.20 -9.42 21.92
N ASN A 21 -18.41 -8.45 22.82
CA ASN A 21 -18.21 -7.04 22.57
C ASN A 21 -16.91 -6.63 23.26
N LEU A 22 -15.90 -6.27 22.45
CA LEU A 22 -14.67 -5.63 22.92
C LEU A 22 -15.04 -4.53 23.93
N THR A 23 -14.37 -4.47 25.07
CA THR A 23 -14.57 -3.37 26.03
C THR A 23 -14.24 -2.05 25.34
N GLU A 24 -14.83 -0.93 25.78
CA GLU A 24 -14.54 0.37 25.18
C GLU A 24 -13.03 0.70 25.23
N GLU A 25 -12.34 0.23 26.27
CA GLU A 25 -10.90 0.33 26.42
C GLU A 25 -10.13 -0.52 25.39
N GLN A 26 -10.58 -1.76 25.14
CA GLN A 26 -10.02 -2.62 24.09
C GLN A 26 -10.28 -2.06 22.68
N LYS A 27 -11.47 -1.51 22.42
CA LYS A 27 -11.78 -0.86 21.14
C LYS A 27 -10.88 0.35 20.91
N LYS A 28 -10.69 1.18 21.94
CA LYS A 28 -9.79 2.34 21.88
C LYS A 28 -8.35 1.92 21.60
N ALA A 29 -7.84 0.90 22.28
CA ALA A 29 -6.51 0.36 22.04
C ALA A 29 -6.35 -0.18 20.61
N HIS A 30 -7.32 -0.96 20.12
CA HIS A 30 -7.30 -1.49 18.75
C HIS A 30 -7.37 -0.39 17.70
N HIS A 31 -8.19 0.65 17.91
CA HIS A 31 -8.28 1.80 17.01
C HIS A 31 -6.95 2.55 16.92
N ILE A 32 -6.31 2.84 18.07
CA ILE A 32 -5.00 3.49 18.11
C ILE A 32 -3.95 2.65 17.38
N ALA A 33 -3.91 1.34 17.65
CA ALA A 33 -2.97 0.43 17.00
C ALA A 33 -3.19 0.34 15.47
N SER A 34 -4.45 0.27 15.04
CA SER A 34 -4.81 0.22 13.62
C SER A 34 -4.41 1.51 12.89
N GLU A 35 -4.64 2.68 13.50
CA GLU A 35 -4.27 3.96 12.90
C GLU A 35 -2.75 4.15 12.90
N GLN A 36 -2.05 3.72 13.95
CA GLN A 36 -0.59 3.74 14.00
C GLN A 36 0.00 2.92 12.84
N LYS A 37 -0.47 1.67 12.67
CA LYS A 37 -0.07 0.81 11.55
C LYS A 37 -0.39 1.41 10.20
N ARG A 38 -1.59 2.02 10.05
CA ARG A 38 -1.97 2.72 8.82
C ARG A 38 -1.00 3.85 8.49
N ARG A 39 -0.62 4.66 9.48
CA ARG A 39 0.34 5.77 9.31
C ARG A 39 1.75 5.29 8.99
N GLU A 40 2.20 4.21 9.63
CA GLU A 40 3.50 3.59 9.35
C GLU A 40 3.55 3.08 7.90
N ASN A 41 2.50 2.39 7.44
CA ASN A 41 2.42 1.94 6.05
C ASN A 41 2.46 3.12 5.06
N ILE A 42 1.70 4.20 5.32
CA ILE A 42 1.69 5.40 4.47
C ILE A 42 3.11 5.99 4.38
N ARG A 43 3.81 6.12 5.50
CA ARG A 43 5.18 6.64 5.53
C ARG A 43 6.16 5.76 4.75
N ALA A 44 6.06 4.44 4.91
CA ALA A 44 6.90 3.51 4.17
C ALA A 44 6.71 3.62 2.65
N GLU A 45 5.48 3.86 2.18
CA GLU A 45 5.24 4.12 0.75
C GLU A 45 5.80 5.47 0.29
N PHE A 46 5.75 6.51 1.14
CA PHE A 46 6.42 7.78 0.83
C PHE A 46 7.94 7.62 0.72
N ASP A 47 8.56 6.87 1.64
CA ASP A 47 10.00 6.57 1.59
C ASP A 47 10.37 5.83 0.31
N ARG A 48 9.51 4.90 -0.13
CA ARG A 48 9.67 4.21 -1.41
C ARG A 48 9.60 5.18 -2.58
N ILE A 49 8.64 6.09 -2.60
CA ILE A 49 8.50 7.09 -3.66
C ILE A 49 9.74 7.99 -3.75
N VAL A 50 10.27 8.42 -2.60
CA VAL A 50 11.53 9.19 -2.52
C VAL A 50 12.67 8.40 -3.15
N SER A 51 12.80 7.10 -2.84
CA SER A 51 13.88 6.26 -3.40
C SER A 51 13.80 6.07 -4.93
N LEU A 52 12.60 6.17 -5.51
CA LEU A 52 12.36 5.97 -6.94
C LEU A 52 12.49 7.25 -7.77
N THR A 53 12.48 8.41 -7.12
CA THR A 53 12.38 9.72 -7.79
C THR A 53 13.74 10.41 -7.72
N PRO A 54 14.52 10.48 -8.81
CA PRO A 54 15.88 11.00 -8.80
C PRO A 54 16.00 12.47 -8.38
N THR A 55 14.91 13.23 -8.53
CA THR A 55 14.83 14.66 -8.21
C THR A 55 14.49 14.93 -6.75
N LEU A 56 14.25 13.88 -5.95
CA LEU A 56 14.06 13.94 -4.51
C LEU A 56 15.34 13.50 -3.80
N THR A 57 15.84 14.33 -2.90
CA THR A 57 16.95 13.99 -2.00
C THR A 57 16.43 13.54 -0.64
N GLU A 58 17.21 12.78 0.13
CA GLU A 58 16.81 12.37 1.49
C GLU A 58 16.52 13.58 2.41
N GLN A 59 17.06 14.75 2.10
CA GLN A 59 16.79 15.98 2.84
C GLN A 59 15.38 16.55 2.54
N GLU A 60 14.78 16.19 1.42
CA GLU A 60 13.45 16.63 0.97
C GLU A 60 12.34 15.61 1.31
N ASN A 61 12.69 14.47 1.90
CA ASN A 61 11.75 13.40 2.29
C ASN A 61 10.73 13.78 3.38
N ARG A 62 10.79 15.00 3.90
CA ARG A 62 9.93 15.47 5.00
C ARG A 62 8.65 16.16 4.53
N SER A 63 8.55 16.58 3.27
CA SER A 63 7.40 17.32 2.76
C SER A 63 6.54 16.43 1.86
N GLU A 64 5.41 15.94 2.38
CA GLU A 64 4.46 15.11 1.62
C GLU A 64 4.04 15.77 0.31
N LEU A 65 3.75 17.08 0.34
CA LEU A 65 3.39 17.84 -0.86
C LEU A 65 4.54 17.85 -1.88
N SER A 66 5.77 18.12 -1.44
CA SER A 66 6.91 18.16 -2.36
C SER A 66 7.20 16.79 -2.98
N ILE A 67 7.06 15.72 -2.19
CA ILE A 67 7.21 14.35 -2.68
C ILE A 67 6.19 14.08 -3.78
N LEU A 68 4.90 14.34 -3.52
CA LEU A 68 3.83 14.10 -4.49
C LEU A 68 4.02 14.93 -5.77
N THR A 69 4.34 16.22 -5.65
CA THR A 69 4.54 17.10 -6.80
C THR A 69 5.70 16.62 -7.67
N LYS A 70 6.90 16.43 -7.08
CA LYS A 70 8.08 16.00 -7.84
C LYS A 70 7.92 14.61 -8.45
N SER A 71 7.19 13.72 -7.78
CA SER A 71 6.90 12.39 -8.30
C SER A 71 5.94 12.45 -9.49
N ALA A 72 4.93 13.32 -9.45
CA ALA A 72 4.03 13.54 -10.58
C ALA A 72 4.81 14.10 -11.79
N ASP A 73 5.65 15.12 -11.56
CA ASP A 73 6.52 15.69 -12.59
C ASP A 73 7.43 14.63 -13.22
N TYR A 74 8.01 13.76 -12.39
CA TYR A 74 8.88 12.68 -12.86
C TYR A 74 8.12 11.62 -13.68
N ILE A 75 6.89 11.27 -13.30
CA ILE A 75 6.04 10.38 -14.10
C ILE A 75 5.77 10.97 -15.49
N ASP A 76 5.49 12.27 -15.57
CA ASP A 76 5.27 12.95 -16.85
C ASP A 76 6.54 13.00 -17.70
N GLN A 77 7.70 13.26 -17.09
CA GLN A 77 8.99 13.17 -17.77
C GLN A 77 9.24 11.76 -18.34
N LEU A 78 9.04 10.70 -17.55
CA LEU A 78 9.23 9.31 -17.99
C LEU A 78 8.31 8.94 -19.16
N LYS A 79 7.07 9.43 -19.16
CA LYS A 79 6.12 9.22 -20.26
C LYS A 79 6.61 9.87 -21.55
N ASP A 80 7.16 11.07 -21.46
CA ASP A 80 7.67 11.78 -22.63
C ASP A 80 8.98 11.16 -23.15
N GLU A 81 9.89 10.77 -22.25
CA GLU A 81 11.08 9.99 -22.61
C GLU A 81 10.72 8.66 -23.28
N ASN A 82 9.74 7.93 -22.76
CA ASN A 82 9.27 6.68 -23.37
C ASN A 82 8.80 6.90 -24.83
N LYS A 83 8.00 7.94 -25.07
CA LYS A 83 7.55 8.29 -26.43
C LYS A 83 8.72 8.60 -27.35
N GLN A 84 9.69 9.40 -26.88
CA GLN A 84 10.87 9.75 -27.66
C GLN A 84 11.73 8.53 -28.01
N LEU A 85 11.93 7.63 -27.05
CA LEU A 85 12.68 6.39 -27.25
C LEU A 85 11.97 5.44 -28.23
N VAL A 86 10.65 5.29 -28.09
CA VAL A 86 9.85 4.49 -29.04
C VAL A 86 9.97 5.03 -30.45
N GLU A 87 9.90 6.35 -30.63
CA GLU A 87 10.03 6.98 -31.94
C GLU A 87 11.45 6.82 -32.51
N LEU A 88 12.48 6.98 -31.68
CA LEU A 88 13.87 6.74 -32.08
C LEU A 88 14.09 5.30 -32.55
N CYS A 89 13.51 4.32 -31.84
CA CYS A 89 13.56 2.92 -32.23
C CYS A 89 12.87 2.69 -33.58
N ARG A 90 11.68 3.27 -33.80
CA ARG A 90 10.97 3.19 -35.08
C ARG A 90 11.80 3.76 -36.23
N MET A 91 12.40 4.95 -36.04
CA MET A 91 13.27 5.57 -37.04
C MET A 91 14.49 4.71 -37.36
N LYS A 92 15.02 3.99 -36.37
CA LYS A 92 16.17 3.09 -36.54
C LYS A 92 15.78 1.68 -37.02
N GLY A 93 14.48 1.40 -37.23
CA GLY A 93 14.00 0.07 -37.58
C GLY A 93 14.16 -0.97 -36.48
N ILE A 94 14.32 -0.53 -35.23
CA ILE A 94 14.44 -1.41 -34.06
C ILE A 94 13.03 -1.75 -33.58
N PRO A 95 12.64 -3.04 -33.53
CA PRO A 95 11.34 -3.43 -33.00
C PRO A 95 11.27 -3.14 -31.49
N VAL A 96 10.18 -2.49 -31.06
CA VAL A 96 9.94 -2.22 -29.64
C VAL A 96 8.94 -3.23 -29.09
N PRO A 97 9.29 -3.99 -28.04
CA PRO A 97 8.36 -4.88 -27.35
C PRO A 97 7.13 -4.14 -26.80
N ASP A 98 5.98 -4.79 -26.88
CA ASP A 98 4.68 -4.26 -26.40
C ASP A 98 4.66 -3.91 -24.91
N GLU A 99 5.51 -4.56 -24.12
CA GLU A 99 5.70 -4.32 -22.68
C GLU A 99 6.40 -2.99 -22.37
N LEU A 100 7.14 -2.43 -23.33
CA LEU A 100 7.87 -1.17 -23.15
C LEU A 100 7.09 0.05 -23.65
N ILE A 101 5.92 -0.15 -24.26
CA ILE A 101 5.09 0.93 -24.79
C ILE A 101 4.14 1.39 -23.69
N TYR A 102 4.31 2.58 -23.13
CA TYR A 102 3.38 3.07 -22.11
C TYR A 102 1.93 3.15 -22.64
N LYS A 103 1.02 2.34 -22.08
CA LYS A 103 -0.41 2.28 -22.47
C LYS A 103 -1.33 3.11 -21.57
N GLY A 104 -0.84 3.60 -20.44
CA GLY A 104 -1.64 4.30 -19.44
C GLY A 104 -1.73 3.53 -18.11
N PRO A 105 -2.25 4.18 -17.05
CA PRO A 105 -2.36 3.55 -15.74
C PRO A 105 -3.39 2.41 -15.76
N GLY A 106 -3.07 1.32 -15.07
CA GLY A 106 -3.98 0.17 -14.91
C GLY A 106 -4.11 -0.76 -16.12
N ILE A 107 -3.36 -0.51 -17.20
CA ILE A 107 -3.32 -1.40 -18.36
C ILE A 107 -2.12 -2.33 -18.21
N ALA A 108 -2.38 -3.58 -17.82
CA ALA A 108 -1.34 -4.59 -17.72
C ALA A 108 -0.81 -4.96 -19.12
N HIS A 109 0.51 -5.09 -19.22
CA HIS A 109 1.14 -5.77 -20.34
C HIS A 109 0.88 -7.28 -20.18
N LYS A 110 0.33 -7.91 -21.23
CA LYS A 110 0.05 -9.35 -21.27
C LYS A 110 1.31 -10.13 -21.61
#